data_AF-A0A1Q5SY02-F1
#
_entry.id   AF-A0A1Q5SY02-F1
#
_cell.length_a   1.000
_cell.length_b   1.000
_cell.length_c   1.000
_cell.angle_alpha   90.00
_cell.angle_beta   90.00
_cell.angle_gamma   90.00
#
_symmetry.space_group_name_H-M   'P 1'
#
loop_
_entity.id
_entity.type
_entity.pdbx_description
1 polymer ?
#
loop_
_entity_poly.entity_id
_entity_poly.type
_entity_poly.pdbx_seq_one_letter_code
_entity_poly.pdbx_strand_id
1 'polypeptide(L)'
;MAEAASCSKRSIITISSNLRMFGDVRAPLILGGRPRMITPFVLEALCEFLLEKPDLYLDEMADFLHDEFELLVSTYTISRAIRSQELCLNAGVKLLYLPPYSPDLNQIEEFFAELKAFVRRNWQHYTGQDFKEFLEWSLDIVGAKRESAEGHFRRANVVVEEETD
;
A
#
# COMPACT_ATOMS: atom_id res chain seq x y z
N MET A 1 -37.81 -24.22 26.11
CA MET A 1 -36.99 -23.00 26.28
C MET A 1 -36.70 -22.31 24.94
N ALA A 2 -36.07 -22.97 23.95
CA ALA A 2 -35.78 -22.35 22.64
C ALA A 2 -37.03 -21.89 21.87
N GLU A 3 -38.05 -22.75 21.84
CA GLU A 3 -39.33 -22.47 21.19
C GLU A 3 -40.14 -21.37 21.91
N ALA A 4 -40.07 -21.34 23.25
CA ALA A 4 -40.71 -20.32 24.08
C ALA A 4 -40.03 -18.93 23.98
N ALA A 5 -38.74 -18.90 23.65
CA ALA A 5 -37.95 -17.67 23.48
C ALA A 5 -37.78 -17.28 22.00
N SER A 6 -38.48 -17.95 21.08
CA SER A 6 -38.41 -17.75 19.62
C SER A 6 -36.98 -17.64 19.07
N CYS A 7 -36.05 -18.44 19.60
CA CYS A 7 -34.64 -18.40 19.21
C CYS A 7 -34.07 -19.80 18.96
N SER A 8 -32.94 -19.86 18.25
CA SER A 8 -32.31 -21.13 17.92
C SER A 8 -31.73 -21.81 19.17
N LYS A 9 -31.71 -23.15 19.18
CA LYS A 9 -31.04 -23.93 20.26
C LYS A 9 -29.58 -23.50 20.45
N ARG A 10 -28.89 -23.13 19.36
CA ARG A 10 -27.51 -22.62 19.36
C ARG A 10 -27.38 -21.29 20.11
N SER A 11 -28.40 -20.42 20.02
CA SER A 11 -28.43 -19.15 20.77
C SER A 11 -28.53 -19.38 22.26
N ILE A 12 -29.40 -20.30 22.69
CA ILE A 12 -29.51 -20.68 24.12
C ILE A 12 -28.19 -21.26 24.63
N ILE A 13 -27.57 -22.18 23.87
CA ILE A 13 -26.27 -22.76 24.26
C ILE A 13 -25.21 -21.67 24.41
N THR A 14 -25.15 -20.74 23.48
CA THR A 14 -24.16 -19.64 23.50
C THR A 14 -24.39 -18.71 24.68
N ILE A 15 -25.63 -18.28 24.91
CA ILE A 15 -25.99 -17.38 26.02
C ILE A 15 -25.75 -18.05 27.38
N SER A 16 -26.17 -19.31 27.54
CA SER A 16 -25.93 -20.06 28.78
C SER A 16 -24.44 -20.31 29.03
N SER A 17 -23.68 -20.57 27.96
CA SER A 17 -22.22 -20.69 28.03
C SER A 17 -21.57 -19.37 28.46
N ASN A 18 -21.97 -18.25 27.86
CA ASN A 18 -21.45 -16.93 28.20
C ASN A 18 -21.78 -16.56 29.65
N LEU A 19 -23.03 -16.78 30.09
CA LEU A 19 -23.44 -16.53 31.48
C LEU A 19 -22.63 -17.37 32.46
N ARG A 20 -22.38 -18.64 32.13
CA ARG A 20 -21.57 -19.54 32.96
C ARG A 20 -20.09 -19.14 33.02
N MET A 21 -19.52 -18.72 31.89
CA MET A 21 -18.09 -18.42 31.77
C MET A 21 -17.72 -16.99 32.19
N PHE A 22 -18.58 -16.02 31.88
CA PHE A 22 -18.28 -14.60 32.00
C PHE A 22 -19.24 -13.84 32.92
N GLY A 23 -20.32 -14.46 33.39
CA GLY A 23 -21.36 -13.80 34.20
C GLY A 23 -22.24 -12.82 33.42
N ASP A 24 -22.06 -12.72 32.10
CA ASP A 24 -22.79 -11.85 31.19
C ASP A 24 -23.31 -12.68 30.01
N VAL A 25 -24.43 -12.28 29.41
CA VAL A 25 -24.96 -12.88 28.18
C VAL A 25 -24.03 -12.65 26.99
N ARG A 26 -23.17 -11.63 27.04
CA ARG A 26 -22.14 -11.35 26.04
C ARG A 26 -20.77 -11.77 26.54
N ALA A 27 -20.01 -12.45 25.67
CA ALA A 27 -18.60 -12.66 25.91
C ALA A 27 -17.85 -11.31 25.89
N PRO A 28 -16.84 -11.13 26.76
CA PRO A 28 -15.93 -9.98 26.67
C PRO A 28 -15.32 -9.88 25.28
N LEU A 29 -15.07 -8.66 24.82
CA LEU A 29 -14.31 -8.45 23.58
C LEU A 29 -12.88 -8.94 23.79
N ILE A 30 -12.59 -10.16 23.33
CA ILE A 30 -11.21 -10.61 23.17
C ILE A 30 -10.68 -9.85 21.96
N LEU A 31 -9.88 -8.80 22.21
CA LEU A 31 -9.12 -8.11 21.17
C LEU A 31 -8.07 -9.09 20.61
N GLY A 32 -8.51 -9.97 19.72
CA GLY A 32 -7.66 -10.90 19.01
C GLY A 32 -6.90 -10.17 17.91
N GLY A 33 -5.58 -10.35 17.88
CA GLY A 33 -4.74 -9.82 16.81
C GLY A 33 -3.31 -9.53 17.26
N ARG A 34 -2.43 -9.29 16.29
CA ARG A 34 -1.09 -8.78 16.57
C ARG A 34 -1.21 -7.38 17.20
N PRO A 35 -0.50 -7.08 18.29
CA PRO A 35 -0.44 -5.73 18.83
C PRO A 35 -0.06 -4.71 17.76
N ARG A 36 -0.65 -3.51 17.82
CA ARG A 36 -0.28 -2.43 16.89
C ARG A 36 1.18 -2.05 17.16
N MET A 37 1.98 -1.94 16.10
CA MET A 37 3.38 -1.50 16.23
C MET A 37 3.47 -0.04 16.65
N ILE A 38 2.63 0.81 16.07
CA ILE A 38 2.47 2.20 16.49
C ILE A 38 1.47 2.23 17.63
N THR A 39 1.98 2.48 18.84
CA THR A 39 1.16 2.65 20.05
C THR A 39 0.53 4.06 20.06
N PRO A 40 -0.53 4.29 20.84
CA PRO A 40 -1.14 5.62 20.96
C PRO A 40 -0.14 6.71 21.39
N PHE A 41 0.77 6.38 22.31
CA PHE A 41 1.82 7.28 22.79
C PHE A 41 2.81 7.68 21.67
N VAL A 42 3.30 6.71 20.90
CA VAL A 42 4.19 6.98 19.76
C VAL A 42 3.49 7.82 18.70
N LEU A 43 2.21 7.55 18.45
CA LEU A 43 1.42 8.31 17.50
C LEU A 43 1.20 9.77 17.96
N GLU A 44 1.00 10.00 19.26
CA GLU A 44 0.87 11.33 19.84
C GLU A 44 2.16 12.13 19.68
N ALA A 45 3.32 11.54 20.02
CA ALA A 45 4.62 12.16 19.81
C ALA A 45 4.89 12.47 18.33
N LEU A 46 4.49 11.58 17.41
CA LEU A 46 4.57 11.85 15.97
C LEU A 46 3.68 13.04 15.57
N CYS A 47 2.44 13.14 16.06
CA CYS A 47 1.59 14.29 15.75
C CYS A 47 2.14 15.60 16.37
N GLU A 48 2.76 15.56 17.56
CA GLU A 48 3.45 16.72 18.13
C GLU A 48 4.63 17.16 17.25
N PHE A 49 5.43 16.22 16.77
CA PHE A 49 6.52 16.52 15.84
C PHE A 49 6.02 17.12 14.53
N LEU A 50 4.87 16.65 14.03
CA LEU A 50 4.23 17.19 12.82
C LEU A 50 3.62 18.59 13.02
N LEU A 51 3.36 19.03 14.26
CA LEU A 51 2.99 20.43 14.52
C LEU A 51 4.18 21.37 14.29
N GLU A 52 5.40 20.92 14.57
CA GLU A 52 6.62 21.70 14.33
C GLU A 52 7.03 21.68 12.85
N LYS A 53 6.88 20.52 12.19
CA LYS A 53 7.27 20.30 10.80
C LYS A 53 6.15 19.62 10.00
N PRO A 54 5.16 20.37 9.50
CA PRO A 54 3.98 19.80 8.83
C PRO A 54 4.27 19.24 7.42
N ASP A 55 5.44 19.50 6.85
CA ASP A 55 5.86 19.16 5.48
C ASP A 55 6.72 17.88 5.37
N LEU A 56 6.85 17.13 6.47
CA LEU A 56 7.58 15.86 6.51
C LEU A 56 7.01 14.80 5.56
N TYR A 57 7.91 14.14 4.83
CA TYR A 57 7.59 12.97 4.03
C TYR A 57 7.42 11.70 4.91
N LEU A 58 6.71 10.69 4.39
CA LEU A 58 6.42 9.47 5.15
C LEU A 58 7.67 8.64 5.50
N ASP A 59 8.72 8.71 4.68
CA ASP A 59 10.03 8.13 4.92
C ASP A 59 10.78 8.89 6.02
N GLU A 60 10.75 10.23 6.01
CA GLU A 60 11.32 11.03 7.11
C GLU A 60 10.60 10.78 8.44
N MET A 61 9.28 10.55 8.41
CA MET A 61 8.54 10.09 9.60
C MET A 61 8.98 8.69 10.05
N ALA A 62 9.35 7.81 9.12
CA ALA A 62 9.87 6.49 9.45
C ALA A 62 11.25 6.59 10.12
N ASP A 63 12.10 7.50 9.63
CA ASP A 63 13.39 7.81 10.23
C ASP A 63 13.22 8.36 11.65
N PHE A 64 12.29 9.30 11.87
CA PHE A 64 11.96 9.80 13.21
C PHE A 64 11.50 8.66 14.16
N LEU A 65 10.61 7.79 13.70
CA LEU A 65 10.13 6.67 14.51
C LEU A 65 11.22 5.65 14.83
N HIS A 66 12.17 5.47 13.91
CA HIS A 66 13.33 4.64 14.14
C HIS A 66 14.28 5.28 15.14
N ASP A 67 14.60 6.56 14.98
CA ASP A 67 15.63 7.23 15.77
C ASP A 67 15.16 7.46 17.22
N GLU A 68 13.89 7.84 17.43
CA GLU A 68 13.40 8.16 18.78
C GLU A 68 12.70 7.02 19.51
N PHE A 69 12.21 6.01 18.78
CA PHE A 69 11.45 4.91 19.38
C PHE A 69 11.98 3.51 19.01
N GLU A 70 13.08 3.41 18.26
CA GLU A 70 13.63 2.15 17.72
C GLU A 70 12.59 1.34 16.92
N LEU A 71 11.61 2.05 16.31
CA LEU A 71 10.48 1.44 15.62
C LEU A 71 10.70 1.43 14.11
N LEU A 72 11.10 0.28 13.59
CA LEU A 72 11.10 0.01 12.14
C LEU A 72 9.68 -0.26 11.64
N VAL A 73 9.05 0.76 11.05
CA VAL A 73 7.68 0.68 10.53
C VAL A 73 7.62 1.07 9.05
N SER A 74 6.80 0.37 8.26
CA SER A 74 6.61 0.75 6.86
C SER A 74 5.87 2.09 6.74
N THR A 75 6.19 2.87 5.70
CA THR A 75 5.51 4.12 5.34
C THR A 75 3.99 3.94 5.19
N TYR A 76 3.53 2.77 4.74
CA TYR A 76 2.11 2.42 4.69
C TYR A 76 1.47 2.38 6.09
N THR A 77 2.13 1.76 7.06
CA THR A 77 1.64 1.67 8.45
C THR A 77 1.51 3.07 9.06
N ILE A 78 2.51 3.93 8.83
CA ILE A 78 2.54 5.33 9.29
C ILE A 78 1.37 6.10 8.67
N SER A 79 1.24 6.05 7.34
CA SER A 79 0.15 6.70 6.60
C SER A 79 -1.24 6.25 7.09
N ARG A 80 -1.40 4.97 7.43
CA ARG A 80 -2.65 4.45 7.99
C ARG A 80 -2.91 4.96 9.40
N ALA A 81 -1.88 5.04 10.24
CA ALA A 81 -1.99 5.50 11.61
C ALA A 81 -2.38 6.99 11.67
N ILE A 82 -1.71 7.83 10.89
CA ILE A 82 -1.99 9.28 10.80
C ILE A 82 -3.44 9.52 10.34
N ARG A 83 -3.89 8.81 9.29
CA ARG A 83 -5.28 8.92 8.80
C ARG A 83 -6.35 8.52 9.82
N SER A 84 -5.99 7.66 10.78
CA SER A 84 -6.94 7.18 11.79
C SER A 84 -7.09 8.12 12.98
N GLN A 85 -6.28 9.17 13.11
CA GLN A 85 -6.30 10.08 14.23
C GLN A 85 -6.90 11.44 13.86
N GLU A 86 -7.95 11.84 14.58
CA GLU A 86 -8.55 13.17 14.45
C GLU A 86 -7.60 14.28 14.93
N LEU A 87 -6.65 13.97 15.82
CA LEU A 87 -5.66 14.91 16.35
C LEU A 87 -4.78 15.51 15.25
N CYS A 88 -4.21 14.68 14.39
CA CYS A 88 -3.40 15.15 13.26
C CYS A 88 -4.24 15.96 12.24
N LEU A 89 -5.53 15.61 12.02
CA LEU A 89 -6.43 16.40 11.18
C LEU A 89 -6.76 17.78 11.78
N ASN A 90 -6.99 17.84 13.10
CA ASN A 90 -7.28 19.08 13.83
C ASN A 90 -6.05 19.99 13.97
N ALA A 91 -4.85 19.40 13.97
CA ALA A 91 -3.57 20.09 13.95
C ALA A 91 -3.25 20.79 12.61
N GLY A 92 -4.11 20.64 11.59
CA GLY A 92 -3.88 21.19 10.25
C GLY A 92 -2.92 20.36 9.39
N VAL A 93 -2.50 19.18 9.87
CA VAL A 93 -1.67 18.24 9.11
C VAL A 93 -2.53 17.64 8.00
N LYS A 94 -2.22 18.00 6.76
CA LYS A 94 -2.86 17.43 5.58
C LYS A 94 -1.92 16.40 4.97
N LEU A 95 -2.35 15.15 4.97
CA LEU A 95 -1.66 14.12 4.20
C LEU A 95 -1.90 14.36 2.72
N LEU A 96 -0.92 14.99 2.07
CA LEU A 96 -0.92 15.17 0.63
C LEU A 96 -0.25 13.95 0.00
N TYR A 97 -1.02 13.19 -0.78
CA TYR A 97 -0.41 12.29 -1.74
C TYR A 97 0.26 13.16 -2.79
N LEU A 98 1.56 12.96 -2.96
CA LEU A 98 2.18 13.39 -4.20
C LEU A 98 1.33 12.82 -5.34
N PRO A 99 1.07 13.61 -6.39
CA PRO A 99 0.42 13.06 -7.56
C PRO A 99 1.14 11.77 -7.93
N PRO A 100 0.40 10.67 -8.26
CA PRO A 100 1.04 9.56 -8.95
C PRO A 100 1.82 10.18 -10.09
N TYR A 101 3.08 9.76 -10.28
CA TYR A 101 3.98 10.29 -11.30
C TYR A 101 3.18 10.70 -12.54
N SER A 102 3.43 11.92 -13.05
CA SER A 102 2.62 12.57 -14.08
C SER A 102 2.04 11.54 -15.04
N PRO A 103 0.72 11.50 -15.32
CA PRO A 103 0.11 10.48 -16.17
C PRO A 103 0.86 10.25 -17.50
N ASP A 104 1.57 11.27 -17.97
CA ASP A 104 2.46 11.26 -19.14
C ASP A 104 3.67 10.30 -18.99
N LEU A 105 4.19 10.13 -17.78
CA LEU A 105 5.33 9.26 -17.46
C LEU A 105 4.91 7.81 -17.18
N ASN A 106 3.60 7.50 -17.08
CA ASN A 106 3.15 6.11 -16.95
C ASN A 106 3.56 5.26 -18.16
N GLN A 107 3.60 5.87 -19.35
CA GLN A 107 3.96 5.18 -20.60
C GLN A 107 5.41 4.69 -20.59
N ILE A 108 6.34 5.54 -20.10
CA ILE A 108 7.75 5.15 -20.02
C ILE A 108 7.95 4.11 -18.91
N GLU A 109 7.19 4.16 -17.81
CA GLU A 109 7.22 3.16 -16.75
C GLU A 109 6.72 1.78 -17.23
N GLU A 110 5.62 1.74 -17.98
CA GLU A 110 5.09 0.50 -18.56
C GLU A 110 6.06 -0.10 -19.59
N PHE A 111 6.68 0.74 -20.42
CA PHE A 111 7.77 0.31 -21.32
C PHE A 111 8.97 -0.25 -20.54
N PHE A 112 9.44 0.45 -19.50
CA PHE A 112 10.54 -0.03 -18.66
C PHE A 112 10.18 -1.34 -17.94
N ALA A 113 8.92 -1.54 -17.54
CA ALA A 113 8.47 -2.79 -16.94
C ALA A 113 8.61 -3.95 -17.93
N GLU A 114 8.19 -3.77 -19.19
CA GLU A 114 8.35 -4.77 -20.23
C GLU A 114 9.81 -5.04 -20.60
N LEU A 115 10.60 -3.98 -20.71
CA LEU A 115 12.04 -4.07 -20.98
C LEU A 115 12.74 -4.87 -19.89
N LYS A 116 12.49 -4.56 -18.60
CA LYS A 116 13.03 -5.31 -17.47
C LYS A 116 12.59 -6.78 -17.51
N ALA A 117 11.32 -7.04 -17.82
CA ALA A 117 10.81 -8.41 -17.91
C ALA A 117 11.43 -9.20 -19.07
N PHE A 118 11.72 -8.54 -20.19
CA PHE A 118 12.42 -9.13 -21.33
C PHE A 118 13.89 -9.42 -20.99
N VAL A 119 14.60 -8.42 -20.44
CA VAL A 119 15.99 -8.57 -20.02
C VAL A 119 16.14 -9.73 -19.04
N ARG A 120 15.30 -9.81 -17.99
CA ARG A 120 15.36 -10.88 -17.00
C ARG A 120 15.19 -12.29 -17.59
N ARG A 121 14.39 -12.43 -18.65
CA ARG A 121 14.15 -13.71 -19.33
C ARG A 121 15.30 -14.11 -20.25
N ASN A 122 15.89 -13.14 -20.94
CA ASN A 122 16.91 -13.39 -21.97
C ASN A 122 18.35 -13.27 -21.43
N TRP A 123 18.53 -12.74 -20.22
CA TRP A 123 19.83 -12.57 -19.58
C TRP A 123 20.65 -13.86 -19.50
N GLN A 124 20.00 -15.00 -19.20
CA GLN A 124 20.71 -16.28 -19.08
C GLN A 124 21.20 -16.85 -20.42
N HIS A 125 20.63 -16.41 -21.54
CA HIS A 125 21.02 -16.85 -22.88
C HIS A 125 22.05 -15.92 -23.52
N TYR A 126 22.40 -14.83 -22.84
CA TYR A 126 23.37 -13.86 -23.33
C TYR A 126 24.80 -14.34 -23.05
N THR A 127 25.56 -14.60 -24.11
CA THR A 127 26.96 -15.03 -24.09
C THR A 127 27.91 -13.97 -24.69
N GLY A 128 27.40 -12.77 -25.00
CA GLY A 128 28.18 -11.68 -25.59
C GLY A 128 29.09 -10.97 -24.59
N GLN A 129 30.13 -10.29 -25.09
CA GLN A 129 31.08 -9.54 -24.28
C GLN A 129 30.65 -8.09 -24.00
N ASP A 130 29.69 -7.53 -24.76
CA ASP A 130 29.28 -6.12 -24.65
C ASP A 130 27.80 -5.94 -24.29
N PHE A 131 27.57 -5.49 -23.05
CA PHE A 131 26.24 -5.15 -22.53
C PHE A 131 25.49 -4.14 -23.40
N LYS A 132 26.21 -3.27 -24.12
CA LYS A 132 25.59 -2.27 -24.98
C LYS A 132 24.82 -2.91 -26.13
N GLU A 133 25.43 -3.87 -26.84
CA GLU A 133 24.78 -4.61 -27.93
C GLU A 133 23.54 -5.37 -27.43
N PHE A 134 23.61 -5.93 -26.22
CA PHE A 134 22.47 -6.60 -25.59
C PHE A 134 21.31 -5.64 -25.31
N LEU A 135 21.63 -4.45 -24.81
CA LEU A 135 20.63 -3.45 -24.48
C LEU A 135 19.99 -2.88 -25.74
N GLU A 136 20.78 -2.59 -26.78
CA GLU A 136 20.28 -2.14 -28.09
C GLU A 136 19.34 -3.19 -28.70
N TRP A 137 19.75 -4.46 -28.74
CA TRP A 137 18.88 -5.55 -29.19
C TRP A 137 17.59 -5.69 -28.37
N SER A 138 17.69 -5.55 -27.04
CA SER A 138 16.52 -5.62 -26.15
C SER A 138 15.56 -4.47 -26.38
N LEU A 139 16.09 -3.27 -26.63
CA LEU A 139 15.31 -2.08 -26.96
C LEU A 139 14.60 -2.24 -28.31
N ASP A 140 15.28 -2.77 -29.33
CA ASP A 140 14.68 -3.02 -30.65
C ASP A 140 13.52 -4.03 -30.56
N ILE A 141 13.70 -5.13 -29.83
CA ILE A 141 12.66 -6.17 -29.71
C ILE A 141 11.45 -5.67 -28.91
N VAL A 142 11.68 -4.97 -27.79
CA VAL A 142 10.57 -4.48 -26.96
C VAL A 142 9.90 -3.27 -27.63
N GLY A 143 10.68 -2.39 -28.25
CA GLY A 143 10.20 -1.22 -28.99
C GLY A 143 9.42 -1.56 -30.26
N ALA A 144 9.72 -2.68 -30.92
CA ALA A 144 8.98 -3.13 -32.10
C ALA A 144 7.56 -3.65 -31.80
N LYS A 145 7.19 -3.83 -30.53
CA LYS A 145 5.86 -4.35 -30.12
C LYS A 145 4.81 -3.25 -30.14
N ARG A 146 4.32 -2.94 -31.34
CA ARG A 146 3.32 -1.88 -31.56
C ARG A 146 2.05 -2.07 -30.71
N GLU A 147 1.52 -3.29 -30.62
CA GLU A 147 0.34 -3.59 -29.78
C GLU A 147 0.55 -3.31 -28.28
N SER A 148 1.78 -3.52 -27.80
CA SER A 148 2.15 -3.22 -26.41
C SER A 148 2.21 -1.70 -26.19
N ALA A 149 2.89 -0.99 -27.08
CA ALA A 149 2.96 0.47 -27.04
C ALA A 149 1.57 1.11 -27.06
N GLU A 150 0.69 0.67 -27.97
CA GLU A 150 -0.72 1.11 -28.03
C GLU A 150 -1.47 0.83 -26.72
N GLY A 151 -1.19 -0.30 -26.07
CA GLY A 151 -1.72 -0.63 -24.75
C GLY A 151 -1.30 0.36 -23.66
N HIS A 152 -0.03 0.79 -23.68
CA HIS A 152 0.51 1.76 -22.72
C HIS A 152 -0.11 3.14 -22.91
N PHE A 153 -0.19 3.62 -24.15
CA PHE A 153 -0.85 4.90 -24.49
C PHE A 153 -2.33 4.89 -24.09
N ARG A 154 -3.04 3.78 -24.35
CA ARG A 154 -4.44 3.62 -23.96
C ARG A 154 -4.65 3.71 -22.44
N ARG A 155 -3.77 3.10 -21.64
CA ARG A 155 -3.86 3.15 -20.16
C ARG A 155 -3.51 4.53 -19.59
N ALA A 156 -2.69 5.29 -20.31
CA ALA A 156 -2.42 6.70 -20.04
C ALA A 156 -3.53 7.64 -20.57
N ASN A 157 -4.63 7.11 -21.14
CA ASN A 157 -5.69 7.88 -21.80
C ASN A 157 -5.19 8.79 -22.95
N VAL A 158 -4.10 8.41 -23.61
CA VAL A 158 -3.58 9.10 -24.80
C VAL A 158 -4.10 8.41 -26.05
N VAL A 159 -4.78 9.17 -26.91
CA VAL A 159 -5.29 8.68 -28.20
C VAL A 159 -4.15 8.75 -29.20
N VAL A 160 -3.73 7.60 -29.72
CA VAL A 160 -2.81 7.52 -30.85
C VAL A 160 -3.68 7.56 -32.11
N GLU A 161 -3.67 8.68 -32.83
CA GLU A 161 -4.29 8.76 -34.15
C GLU A 161 -3.49 7.89 -35.12
N GLU A 162 -4.14 6.93 -35.79
CA GLU A 162 -3.48 6.19 -36.87
C GLU A 162 -3.35 7.13 -38.06
N GLU A 163 -2.11 7.49 -38.42
CA GLU A 163 -1.82 8.07 -39.74
C GLU A 163 -2.28 7.07 -40.80
N THR A 164 -3.44 7.32 -41.40
CA THR A 164 -3.90 6.65 -42.61
C THR A 164 -3.08 7.19 -43.78
N ASP A 165 -2.12 6.39 -44.26
CA ASP A 165 -1.51 6.52 -45.59
C ASP A 165 -2.49 6.10 -46.71
#